data_AF-A0A218QWL1-F1
#
_entry.id   AF-A0A218QWL1-F1
#
_cell.length_a   1.000
_cell.length_b   1.000
_cell.length_c   1.000
_cell.angle_alpha   90.00
_cell.angle_beta   90.00
_cell.angle_gamma   90.00
#
_symmetry.space_group_name_H-M   'P 1'
#
loop_
_entity.id
_entity.type
_entity.pdbx_description
1 polymer ?
#
loop_
_entity_poly.entity_id
_entity_poly.type
_entity_poly.pdbx_seq_one_letter_code
_entity_poly.pdbx_strand_id
1 'polypeptide(L)'
;MKLYYLNGLPPDEIAELETESGYRKRCVKLLAKVIGLTERAVRTWGKGLNFEKMPECHKKTLAYALAAVKSDDRQQQARLKTVA
;
A
#
# COMPACT_ATOMS: atom_id res chain seq x y z
N MET A 1 3.94 1.87 -4.63
CA MET A 1 2.73 1.56 -3.83
C MET A 1 3.09 1.72 -2.37
N LYS A 2 2.72 2.84 -1.73
CA LYS A 2 3.00 3.07 -0.30
C LYS A 2 2.14 2.11 0.54
N LEU A 3 2.77 1.30 1.39
CA LEU A 3 2.06 0.47 2.35
C LEU A 3 1.41 1.40 3.39
N TYR A 4 0.12 1.20 3.67
CA TYR A 4 -0.61 1.98 4.70
C TYR A 4 0.05 1.94 6.09
N TYR A 5 0.83 0.90 6.37
CA TYR A 5 1.65 0.79 7.58
C TYR A 5 2.72 1.89 7.72
N LEU A 6 2.99 2.65 6.67
CA LEU A 6 4.01 3.70 6.64
C LEU A 6 3.42 5.12 6.67
N ASN A 7 2.09 5.28 6.68
CA ASN A 7 1.44 6.59 6.53
C ASN A 7 1.68 7.56 7.71
N GLY A 8 2.37 7.14 8.76
CA GLY A 8 2.75 7.98 9.90
C GLY A 8 4.25 8.00 10.22
N LEU A 9 5.09 7.37 9.38
CA LEU A 9 6.52 7.32 9.62
C LEU A 9 7.27 8.44 8.86
N PRO A 10 8.34 9.00 9.45
CA PRO A 10 9.23 9.91 8.75
C PRO A 10 9.80 9.30 7.46
N PRO A 11 10.14 10.11 6.43
CA PRO A 11 10.72 9.62 5.19
C PRO A 11 11.97 8.74 5.38
N ASP A 12 12.79 9.04 6.38
CA ASP A 12 14.02 8.31 6.67
C ASP A 12 13.73 6.90 7.22
N GLU A 13 12.77 6.78 8.14
CA GLU A 13 12.32 5.48 8.67
C GLU A 13 11.64 4.63 7.58
N ILE A 14 10.92 5.26 6.65
CA ILE A 14 10.37 4.58 5.47
C ILE A 14 11.51 3.99 4.64
N ALA A 15 12.56 4.78 4.37
CA ALA A 15 13.70 4.33 3.59
C ALA A 15 14.42 3.16 4.28
N GLU A 16 14.64 3.23 5.59
CA GLU A 16 15.20 2.12 6.36
C GLU A 16 14.37 0.84 6.23
N LEU A 17 13.05 0.95 6.43
CA LEU A 17 12.13 -0.19 6.27
C LEU A 17 12.13 -0.76 4.85
N GLU A 18 12.22 0.09 3.82
CA GLU A 18 12.31 -0.34 2.42
C GLU A 18 13.61 -1.08 2.12
N THR A 19 14.69 -0.80 2.85
CA THR A 19 15.97 -1.50 2.74
C THR A 19 16.03 -2.81 3.56
N GLU A 20 15.11 -3.02 4.50
CA GLU A 20 15.10 -4.24 5.31
C GLU A 20 14.94 -5.51 4.46
N SER A 21 15.71 -6.54 4.83
CA SER A 21 15.55 -7.85 4.23
C SER A 21 14.12 -8.37 4.47
N GLY A 22 13.47 -8.77 3.38
CA GLY A 22 12.10 -9.29 3.44
C GLY A 22 10.99 -8.25 3.42
N TYR A 23 11.28 -6.94 3.41
CA TYR A 23 10.24 -5.91 3.21
C TYR A 23 9.40 -6.17 1.96
N ARG A 24 10.07 -6.43 0.82
CA ARG A 24 9.38 -6.84 -0.42
C ARG A 24 8.51 -8.08 -0.25
N LYS A 25 8.96 -9.08 0.52
CA LYS A 25 8.17 -10.31 0.78
C LYS A 25 6.89 -9.97 1.53
N ARG A 26 6.94 -9.04 2.49
CA ARG A 26 5.75 -8.52 3.19
C ARG A 26 4.81 -7.79 2.22
N CYS A 27 5.33 -6.95 1.33
CA CYS A 27 4.54 -6.27 0.30
C CYS A 27 3.81 -7.26 -0.61
N VAL A 28 4.51 -8.28 -1.11
CA VAL A 28 3.94 -9.34 -1.96
C VAL A 28 2.80 -10.06 -1.25
N LYS A 29 3.01 -10.46 0.01
CA LYS A 29 2.00 -11.16 0.81
C LYS A 29 0.76 -10.29 1.05
N LEU A 30 0.95 -9.00 1.36
CA LEU A 30 -0.16 -8.08 1.57
C LEU A 30 -0.96 -7.87 0.28
N LEU A 31 -0.27 -7.60 -0.83
CA LEU A 31 -0.89 -7.41 -2.14
C LEU A 31 -1.71 -8.63 -2.58
N ALA A 32 -1.14 -9.82 -2.43
CA ALA A 32 -1.82 -11.08 -2.71
C ALA A 32 -3.13 -11.19 -1.93
N LYS A 33 -3.10 -10.87 -0.63
CA LYS A 33 -4.28 -10.91 0.24
C LYS A 33 -5.33 -9.85 -0.13
N VAL A 34 -4.92 -8.61 -0.40
CA VAL A 34 -5.84 -7.50 -0.69
C VAL A 34 -6.52 -7.67 -2.05
N ILE A 35 -5.79 -8.14 -3.06
CA ILE A 35 -6.31 -8.31 -4.42
C ILE A 35 -7.02 -9.66 -4.59
N GLY A 36 -6.72 -10.65 -3.73
CA GLY A 36 -7.26 -12.01 -3.86
C GLY A 36 -6.50 -12.85 -4.88
N LEU A 37 -5.18 -12.71 -4.94
CA LEU A 37 -4.30 -13.46 -5.84
C LEU A 37 -3.29 -14.31 -5.07
N THR A 38 -2.62 -15.20 -5.78
CA THR A 38 -1.48 -15.93 -5.22
C THR A 38 -0.25 -15.03 -5.11
N GLU A 39 0.59 -15.26 -4.09
CA GLU A 39 1.89 -14.57 -4.00
C GLU A 39 2.74 -14.80 -5.26
N ARG A 40 2.63 -15.98 -5.88
CA ARG A 40 3.33 -16.31 -7.13
C ARG A 40 2.95 -15.34 -8.24
N ALA A 41 1.67 -15.05 -8.43
CA ALA A 41 1.20 -14.10 -9.43
C ALA A 41 1.75 -12.69 -9.15
N VAL A 42 1.69 -12.23 -7.90
CA VAL A 42 2.21 -10.89 -7.53
C VAL A 42 3.72 -10.79 -7.74
N ARG A 43 4.48 -11.87 -7.51
CA ARG A 43 5.94 -11.88 -7.74
C ARG A 43 6.31 -11.70 -9.21
N THR A 44 5.43 -12.03 -10.17
CA THR A 44 5.72 -11.84 -11.61
C THR A 44 5.61 -10.37 -12.04
N TRP A 45 5.01 -9.52 -11.21
CA TRP A 45 4.78 -8.11 -11.52
C TRP A 45 6.02 -7.22 -11.44
N GLY A 46 7.19 -7.78 -11.12
CA GLY A 46 8.44 -7.03 -11.08
C GLY A 46 9.31 -7.40 -9.90
N LYS A 47 10.61 -7.10 -9.98
CA LYS A 47 11.56 -7.34 -8.88
C LYS A 47 11.58 -6.18 -7.89
N GLY A 48 11.22 -4.97 -8.31
CA GLY A 48 11.19 -3.78 -7.45
C GLY A 48 9.95 -3.68 -6.56
N LEU A 49 9.89 -2.62 -5.76
CA LEU A 49 8.74 -2.26 -4.90
C LEU A 49 7.61 -1.56 -5.68
N ASN A 50 7.87 -1.21 -6.93
CA ASN A 50 6.92 -0.53 -7.80
C ASN A 50 6.02 -1.48 -8.60
N PHE A 51 6.35 -2.78 -8.66
CA PHE A 51 5.57 -3.79 -9.39
C PHE A 51 5.25 -3.33 -10.83
N GLU A 52 6.30 -3.04 -11.60
CA GLU A 52 6.23 -2.37 -12.90
C GLU A 52 5.32 -3.08 -13.93
N LYS A 53 5.22 -4.41 -13.83
CA LYS A 53 4.40 -5.27 -14.70
C LYS A 53 3.02 -5.60 -14.10
N MET A 54 2.58 -4.88 -13.08
CA MET A 54 1.23 -5.04 -12.53
C MET A 54 0.18 -4.75 -13.62
N PRO A 55 -0.80 -5.66 -13.84
CA PRO A 55 -1.89 -5.41 -14.77
C PRO A 55 -2.73 -4.17 -14.40
N GLU A 56 -3.23 -3.46 -15.42
CA GLU A 56 -4.00 -2.21 -15.23
C GLU A 56 -5.27 -2.38 -14.39
N CYS A 57 -5.94 -3.54 -14.49
CA CYS A 57 -7.12 -3.83 -13.67
C CYS A 57 -6.79 -3.73 -12.17
N HIS A 58 -5.65 -4.27 -11.74
CA HIS A 58 -5.21 -4.24 -10.35
C HIS A 58 -4.73 -2.86 -9.92
N LYS A 59 -4.08 -2.10 -10.81
CA LYS A 59 -3.74 -0.69 -10.55
C LYS A 59 -4.99 0.13 -10.27
N LYS A 60 -6.05 -0.04 -11.08
CA LYS A 60 -7.34 0.63 -10.89
C LYS A 60 -8.00 0.23 -9.57
N THR A 61 -8.03 -1.07 -9.23
CA THR A 61 -8.56 -1.54 -7.93
C THR A 61 -7.84 -0.88 -6.75
N LEU A 62 -6.51 -0.81 -6.79
CA LEU A 62 -5.73 -0.16 -5.74
C LEU A 62 -5.97 1.35 -5.68
N ALA A 63 -6.13 2.01 -6.83
CA ALA A 63 -6.46 3.43 -6.89
C ALA A 63 -7.83 3.73 -6.26
N TYR A 64 -8.84 2.90 -6.54
CA TYR A 64 -10.16 3.01 -5.89
C TYR A 64 -10.06 2.80 -4.37
N ALA A 65 -9.37 1.75 -3.92
CA ALA A 65 -9.16 1.50 -2.50
C ALA A 65 -8.44 2.70 -1.82
N LEU A 66 -7.46 3.29 -2.49
CA LEU A 66 -6.74 4.46 -1.98
C LEU A 66 -7.60 5.73 -1.90
N ALA A 67 -8.46 5.96 -2.89
CA ALA A 67 -9.40 7.06 -2.86
C ALA A 67 -10.41 6.91 -1.70
N ALA A 68 -10.87 5.67 -1.44
CA ALA A 68 -11.78 5.38 -0.34
C ALA A 68 -11.13 5.69 1.02
N VAL A 69 -9.91 5.19 1.27
CA VAL A 69 -9.22 5.43 2.56
C VAL A 69 -8.95 6.92 2.79
N LYS A 70 -8.49 7.67 1.76
CA LYS A 70 -8.27 9.12 1.89
C LYS A 70 -9.55 9.93 2.16
N SER A 71 -10.70 9.39 1.79
CA SER A 71 -11.99 10.02 2.05
C SER A 71 -12.41 9.79 3.49
N ASP A 72 -12.17 8.57 4.01
CA ASP A 72 -12.40 8.21 5.40
C ASP A 72 -11.49 9.01 6.36
N ASP A 73 -10.18 9.11 6.08
CA ASP A 73 -9.24 9.90 6.90
C ASP A 73 -9.67 11.37 7.03
N ARG A 74 -10.17 11.98 5.94
CA ARG A 74 -10.68 13.36 5.94
C ARG A 74 -11.95 13.48 6.77
N GLN A 75 -12.84 12.51 6.70
CA GLN A 75 -14.06 12.48 7.51
C GLN A 75 -13.74 12.30 9.01
N GLN A 76 -12.78 11.42 9.34
CA GLN A 76 -12.30 11.19 10.71
C GLN A 76 -11.67 12.47 11.29
N GLN A 77 -10.81 13.16 10.53
CA GLN A 77 -10.19 14.42 10.95
C GLN A 77 -11.22 15.55 11.12
N ALA A 78 -12.23 15.64 10.24
CA ALA A 78 -13.30 16.63 10.37
C ALA A 78 -14.15 16.41 11.63
N ARG A 79 -14.46 15.14 11.95
CA ARG A 79 -15.20 14.77 13.16
C ARG A 79 -14.43 15.14 14.43
N LEU A 80 -13.13 14.83 14.50
CA LEU A 80 -12.30 15.16 15.68
C LEU A 80 -12.22 16.68 15.93
N LYS A 81 -12.20 17.49 14.87
CA LYS A 81 -12.21 18.96 14.98
C LYS A 81 -13.56 19.58 15.35
N THR A 82 -14.64 18.81 15.26
CA THR A 82 -16.00 19.29 15.60
C THR A 82 -16.37 18.98 17.05
N VAL A 83 -15.61 18.08 17.70
CA VAL A 83 -15.83 17.64 19.09
C VAL A 83 -14.84 18.29 20.06
N ALA A 84 -13.79 18.95 19.55
CA ALA A 84 -12.84 19.78 20.30
C ALA A 84 -13.23 21.25 20.20
#